data_AF-A0A0C9SMW0-F1
#
_entry.id   AF-A0A0C9SMW0-F1
#
_cell.length_a   1.000
_cell.length_b   1.000
_cell.length_c   1.000
_cell.angle_alpha   90.00
_cell.angle_beta   90.00
_cell.angle_gamma   90.00
#
_symmetry.space_group_name_H-M   'P 1'
#
loop_
_entity.id
_entity.type
_entity.pdbx_description
1 polymer ?
#
loop_
_entity_poly.entity_id
_entity_poly.type
_entity_poly.pdbx_seq_one_letter_code
_entity_poly.pdbx_strand_id
1 'polypeptide(L)'
;MPSLIRSIWLSANHYQIYPRPDLPGSDAFLWLLVWIKWLEIAHYNRELDPNDCVFPAMGANGVVQPCEQLSHDIVQKWISKAMKGAGIQGSFSTHCFQRSRAQYWFMFTPVGQ
;
A
#
# COMPACT_ATOMS: atom_id res chain seq x y z
N MET A 1 -19.48 14.53 18.13
CA MET A 1 -18.89 13.18 18.27
C MET A 1 -17.50 13.25 17.65
N PRO A 2 -16.39 13.25 18.40
CA PRO A 2 -15.08 13.27 17.78
C PRO A 2 -14.81 11.89 17.18
N SER A 3 -14.72 11.81 15.86
CA SER A 3 -14.25 10.63 15.16
C SER A 3 -12.83 10.32 15.65
N LEU A 4 -12.66 9.17 16.30
CA LEU A 4 -11.34 8.67 16.66
C LEU A 4 -10.58 8.41 15.34
N ILE A 5 -9.72 9.36 14.96
CA ILE A 5 -8.89 9.22 13.77
C ILE A 5 -7.92 8.07 14.05
N ARG A 6 -8.14 6.93 13.39
CA ARG A 6 -7.23 5.80 13.39
C ARG A 6 -6.27 5.99 12.21
N SER A 7 -5.00 6.24 12.48
CA SER A 7 -3.94 6.34 11.47
C SER A 7 -2.87 5.27 11.71
N ILE A 8 -2.23 4.80 10.64
CA ILE A 8 -1.13 3.83 10.69
C ILE A 8 0.20 4.58 10.57
N TRP A 9 1.22 4.15 11.32
CA TRP A 9 2.57 4.72 11.31
C TRP A 9 3.55 3.76 10.64
N LEU A 10 4.28 4.22 9.61
CA LEU A 10 5.32 3.44 8.91
C LEU A 10 6.69 4.13 9.10
N SER A 11 7.73 3.38 9.47
CA SER A 11 9.09 3.93 9.65
C SER A 11 9.74 4.20 8.28
N ALA A 12 10.54 5.27 8.21
CA ALA A 12 11.14 5.94 7.04
C ALA A 12 10.33 7.11 6.43
N ASN A 13 8.99 7.14 6.51
CA ASN A 13 8.17 8.28 6.05
C ASN A 13 6.83 8.36 6.81
N HIS A 14 6.48 9.55 7.28
CA HIS A 14 5.19 9.78 7.96
C HIS A 14 4.06 9.92 6.93
N TYR A 15 3.25 8.87 6.77
CA TYR A 15 2.05 8.90 5.94
C TYR A 15 0.79 8.87 6.81
N GLN A 16 -0.10 9.85 6.61
CA GLN A 16 -1.41 9.85 7.23
C GLN A 16 -2.40 9.13 6.31
N ILE A 17 -2.57 7.82 6.52
CA ILE A 17 -3.57 7.02 5.82
C ILE A 17 -4.81 6.96 6.70
N TYR A 18 -5.94 7.43 6.18
CA TYR A 18 -7.21 7.51 6.90
C TYR A 18 -8.19 6.46 6.39
N PRO A 19 -9.06 5.91 7.27
CA PRO A 19 -10.12 5.00 6.85
C PRO A 19 -11.13 5.70 5.93
N ARG A 20 -11.61 4.97 4.91
CA ARG A 20 -12.62 5.39 3.94
C ARG A 20 -13.76 4.37 3.87
N PRO A 21 -14.54 4.23 4.96
CA PRO A 21 -15.61 3.25 5.02
C PRO A 21 -16.73 3.52 4.01
N ASP A 22 -16.82 4.75 3.49
CA ASP A 22 -17.71 5.15 2.41
C ASP A 22 -17.34 4.53 1.06
N LEU A 23 -16.06 4.19 0.86
CA LEU A 23 -15.54 3.65 -0.40
C LEU A 23 -14.62 2.44 -0.13
N PRO A 24 -15.17 1.30 0.32
CA PRO A 24 -14.37 0.16 0.80
C PRO A 24 -13.45 -0.42 -0.29
N GLY A 25 -13.82 -0.31 -1.57
CA GLY A 25 -12.98 -0.75 -2.69
C GLY A 25 -11.68 0.06 -2.84
N SER A 26 -11.64 1.28 -2.30
CA SER A 26 -10.48 2.18 -2.38
C SER A 26 -9.95 2.60 -1.00
N ASP A 27 -10.39 1.91 0.06
CA ASP A 27 -9.96 2.19 1.44
C ASP A 27 -8.55 1.64 1.68
N ALA A 28 -7.54 2.45 1.38
CA ALA A 28 -6.14 2.08 1.56
C ALA A 28 -5.79 1.70 3.02
N PHE A 29 -6.47 2.27 4.01
CA PHE A 29 -6.27 1.91 5.42
C PHE A 29 -6.71 0.47 5.66
N LEU A 30 -7.93 0.13 5.23
CA LEU A 30 -8.48 -1.22 5.35
C LEU A 30 -7.60 -2.24 4.62
N TRP A 31 -7.28 -1.98 3.34
CA TRP A 31 -6.51 -2.92 2.53
C TRP A 31 -5.07 -3.11 3.02
N LEU A 32 -4.45 -2.06 3.59
CA LEU A 32 -3.15 -2.18 4.22
C LEU A 32 -3.19 -3.08 5.47
N LEU A 33 -4.22 -2.94 6.31
CA LEU A 33 -4.38 -3.81 7.48
C LEU A 33 -4.64 -5.27 7.08
N VAL A 34 -5.48 -5.49 6.07
CA VAL A 34 -5.74 -6.83 5.53
C VAL A 34 -4.45 -7.45 4.99
N TRP A 35 -3.65 -6.67 4.25
CA TRP A 35 -2.36 -7.09 3.73
C TRP A 35 -1.37 -7.48 4.85
N ILE A 36 -1.21 -6.64 5.87
CA ILE A 36 -0.32 -6.92 7.01
C ILE A 36 -0.78 -8.20 7.72
N LYS A 37 -2.08 -8.34 8.01
CA LYS A 37 -2.61 -9.54 8.67
C LYS A 37 -2.41 -10.80 7.84
N TRP A 38 -2.53 -10.68 6.53
CA TRP A 38 -2.23 -11.78 5.62
C TRP A 38 -0.76 -12.20 5.68
N LEU A 39 0.19 -11.25 5.72
CA LEU A 39 1.61 -11.56 5.91
C LEU A 39 1.86 -12.28 7.25
N GLU A 40 1.33 -11.72 8.34
CA GLU A 40 1.52 -12.26 9.69
C GLU A 40 0.99 -13.69 9.84
N ILE A 41 -0.21 -13.95 9.33
CA ILE A 41 -0.90 -15.23 9.49
C ILE A 41 -0.44 -16.26 8.45
N ALA A 42 -0.37 -15.88 7.17
CA ALA A 42 -0.15 -16.83 6.09
C ALA A 42 1.33 -17.12 5.81
N HIS A 43 2.24 -16.19 6.15
CA HIS A 43 3.65 -16.30 5.78
C HIS A 43 4.60 -16.33 6.96
N TYR A 44 4.36 -15.52 8.00
CA TYR A 44 5.35 -15.35 9.07
C TYR A 44 5.04 -16.16 10.32
N ASN A 45 3.77 -16.47 10.56
CA ASN A 45 3.29 -17.06 11.82
C ASN A 45 3.75 -16.25 13.06
N ARG A 46 3.91 -14.93 12.88
CA ARG A 46 4.27 -13.93 13.90
C ARG A 46 3.81 -12.55 13.45
N GLU A 47 3.75 -11.62 14.39
CA GLU A 47 3.52 -10.20 14.08
C GLU A 47 4.67 -9.62 13.26
N LEU A 48 4.39 -8.54 12.53
CA LEU A 48 5.38 -7.82 11.74
C LEU A 48 6.48 -7.25 12.65
N ASP A 49 7.75 -7.57 12.37
CA ASP A 49 8.89 -7.05 13.12
C ASP A 49 9.20 -5.63 12.65
N PRO A 50 9.71 -4.73 13.52
CA PRO A 50 10.13 -3.39 13.12
C PRO A 50 11.15 -3.35 11.97
N ASN A 51 11.92 -4.41 11.76
CA ASN A 51 12.88 -4.53 10.66
C ASN A 51 12.29 -5.14 9.37
N ASP A 52 11.07 -5.66 9.43
CA ASP A 52 10.41 -6.21 8.25
C ASP A 52 9.89 -5.09 7.34
N CYS A 53 9.95 -5.34 6.04
CA CYS A 53 9.31 -4.52 5.04
C CYS A 53 7.81 -4.74 5.05
N VAL A 54 7.04 -3.65 5.04
CA VAL A 54 5.57 -3.68 4.88
C VAL A 54 5.17 -4.27 3.53
N PHE A 55 5.96 -3.99 2.49
CA PHE A 55 5.83 -4.57 1.16
C PHE A 55 7.10 -5.39 0.85
N PRO A 56 7.16 -6.64 1.35
CA PRO A 56 8.32 -7.51 1.17
C PRO A 56 8.41 -8.03 -0.27
N ALA A 57 9.62 -8.40 -0.68
CA ALA A 57 9.83 -9.14 -1.91
C ALA A 57 9.18 -10.53 -1.80
N MET A 58 8.58 -10.98 -2.91
CA MET A 58 7.93 -12.28 -3.01
C MET A 58 8.49 -13.06 -4.19
N GLY A 59 9.07 -14.22 -3.90
CA GLY A 59 9.59 -15.13 -4.90
C GLY A 59 8.49 -15.74 -5.76
N ALA A 60 8.86 -16.25 -6.93
CA ALA A 60 7.91 -16.90 -7.85
C ALA A 60 7.21 -18.14 -7.26
N ASN A 61 7.81 -18.74 -6.23
CA ASN A 61 7.26 -19.85 -5.45
C ASN A 61 6.35 -19.40 -4.29
N GLY A 62 6.06 -18.09 -4.16
CA GLY A 62 5.25 -17.54 -3.08
C GLY A 62 5.99 -17.38 -1.75
N VAL A 63 7.31 -17.61 -1.72
CA VAL A 63 8.11 -17.36 -0.52
C VAL A 63 8.28 -15.85 -0.34
N VAL A 64 7.90 -15.36 0.83
CA VAL A 64 8.03 -13.96 1.21
C VAL A 64 9.36 -13.75 1.93
N GLN A 65 10.08 -12.70 1.55
CA GLN A 65 11.36 -12.31 2.15
C GLN A 65 11.15 -11.05 3.01
N PRO A 66 10.99 -11.18 4.34
CA PRO A 66 10.52 -10.08 5.19
C PRO A 66 11.42 -8.84 5.14
N CYS A 67 12.74 -9.02 5.09
CA CYS A 67 13.70 -7.92 5.16
C CYS A 67 14.12 -7.38 3.77
N GLU A 68 13.56 -7.90 2.69
CA GLU A 68 13.87 -7.46 1.33
C GLU A 68 12.69 -6.65 0.78
N GLN A 69 12.97 -5.45 0.26
CA GLN A 69 11.91 -4.60 -0.30
C GLN A 69 11.45 -5.09 -1.67
N LEU A 70 10.15 -5.01 -1.91
CA LEU A 70 9.57 -5.26 -3.22
C LEU A 70 10.16 -4.28 -4.25
N SER A 71 10.65 -4.81 -5.38
CA SER A 71 11.25 -3.98 -6.42
C SER A 71 10.19 -3.22 -7.23
N HIS A 72 10.57 -2.01 -7.68
CA HIS A 72 9.74 -1.17 -8.54
C HIS A 72 9.24 -1.90 -9.80
N ASP A 73 10.12 -2.70 -10.43
CA ASP A 73 9.78 -3.44 -11.64
C ASP A 73 8.68 -4.48 -11.41
N ILE A 74 8.67 -5.13 -10.23
CA ILE A 74 7.62 -6.07 -9.86
C ILE A 74 6.30 -5.34 -9.66
N VAL A 75 6.31 -4.19 -8.96
CA VAL A 75 5.11 -3.37 -8.78
C VAL A 75 4.54 -2.94 -10.12
N GLN A 76 5.39 -2.44 -11.02
CA GLN A 76 4.98 -2.03 -12.36
C GLN A 76 4.38 -3.19 -13.17
N LYS A 77 4.96 -4.39 -13.06
CA LYS A 77 4.42 -5.61 -13.69
C LYS A 77 3.04 -5.98 -13.13
N TRP A 78 2.84 -5.86 -11.82
CA TRP A 78 1.55 -6.15 -11.19
C TRP A 78 0.46 -5.16 -11.59
N ILE A 79 0.78 -3.87 -11.67
CA ILE A 79 -0.15 -2.84 -12.16
C ILE A 79 -0.57 -3.16 -13.59
N SER A 80 0.38 -3.42 -14.49
CA SER A 80 0.08 -3.77 -15.88
C SER A 80 -0.80 -5.01 -16.00
N LYS A 81 -0.56 -6.02 -15.13
CA LYS A 81 -1.39 -7.22 -15.09
C LYS A 81 -2.81 -6.93 -14.59
N ALA A 82 -2.96 -6.12 -13.55
CA ALA A 82 -4.25 -5.72 -13.00
C ALA A 82 -5.07 -4.92 -14.03
N MET A 83 -4.45 -3.95 -14.71
CA MET A 83 -5.11 -3.18 -15.78
C MET A 83 -5.61 -4.07 -16.90
N LYS A 84 -4.77 -4.99 -17.38
CA LYS A 84 -5.15 -5.95 -18.42
C LYS A 84 -6.33 -6.81 -17.98
N GLY A 85 -6.33 -7.27 -16.73
CA GLY A 85 -7.43 -8.05 -16.15
C GLY A 85 -8.74 -7.24 -16.02
N ALA A 86 -8.64 -5.94 -15.75
CA ALA A 86 -9.76 -5.03 -15.63
C ALA A 86 -10.23 -4.42 -16.96
N GLY A 87 -9.54 -4.70 -18.09
CA GLY A 87 -9.84 -4.09 -19.39
C GLY A 87 -9.55 -2.59 -19.48
N ILE A 88 -8.72 -2.05 -18.57
CA ILE A 88 -8.35 -0.64 -18.55
C ILE A 88 -7.25 -0.40 -19.60
N GLN A 89 -7.49 0.55 -20.49
CA GLN A 89 -6.51 0.95 -21.51
C GLN A 89 -5.57 2.04 -20.97
N GLY A 90 -4.30 1.97 -21.36
CA GLY A 90 -3.28 2.96 -21.01
C GLY A 90 -2.07 2.38 -20.27
N SER A 91 -1.18 3.26 -19.82
CA SER A 91 -0.05 2.94 -18.96
C SER A 91 -0.10 3.78 -17.70
N PHE A 92 0.06 3.12 -16.56
CA PHE A 92 0.16 3.77 -15.26
C PHE A 92 1.56 3.49 -14.75
N SER A 93 2.25 4.50 -14.25
CA SER A 93 3.52 4.33 -13.55
C SER A 93 3.34 4.54 -12.06
N THR A 94 4.12 3.85 -11.24
CA THR A 94 4.24 4.21 -9.84
C THR A 94 5.04 5.48 -9.69
N HIS A 95 4.49 6.46 -8.99
CA HIS A 95 5.22 7.62 -8.54
C HIS A 95 5.49 7.45 -7.04
N CYS A 96 6.75 7.43 -6.61
CA CYS A 96 7.08 7.52 -5.19
C CYS A 96 6.56 8.85 -4.66
N PHE A 97 6.07 8.95 -3.42
CA PHE A 97 5.72 10.24 -2.78
C PHE A 97 6.95 11.13 -2.50
N GLN A 98 7.96 11.14 -3.39
CA GLN A 98 8.98 12.18 -3.43
C GLN A 98 8.33 13.45 -3.98
N ARG A 99 8.59 14.58 -3.31
CA ARG A 99 8.00 15.90 -3.58
C ARG A 99 8.19 16.31 -5.05
N SER A 100 7.17 16.06 -5.87
CA SER A 100 7.14 16.35 -7.30
C SER A 100 5.70 16.72 -7.71
N ARG A 101 5.56 17.49 -8.79
CA ARG A 101 4.39 18.34 -9.14
C ARG A 101 3.02 17.67 -9.21
N ALA A 102 2.94 16.33 -9.26
CA ALA A 102 1.67 15.60 -9.26
C ALA A 102 0.84 15.77 -7.95
N GLN A 103 1.43 16.38 -6.92
CA GLN A 103 0.76 16.73 -5.66
C GLN A 103 -0.34 17.80 -5.78
N TYR A 104 -0.49 18.47 -6.92
CA TYR A 104 -1.48 19.56 -7.05
C TYR A 104 -2.91 19.10 -6.74
N TRP A 105 -3.29 17.86 -7.06
CA TRP A 105 -4.64 17.35 -6.75
C TRP A 105 -4.82 16.90 -5.28
N PHE A 106 -3.78 16.34 -4.66
CA PHE A 106 -3.85 15.93 -3.25
C PHE A 106 -3.75 17.11 -2.27
N MET A 107 -3.14 18.23 -2.67
CA MET A 107 -3.01 19.41 -1.80
C MET A 107 -4.34 20.12 -1.49
N PHE A 108 -5.36 19.98 -2.34
CA PHE A 108 -6.67 20.63 -2.14
C PHE A 108 -7.77 19.67 -1.70
N THR A 109 -7.45 18.40 -1.51
CA THR A 109 -8.43 17.44 -1.00
C THR A 109 -8.45 17.53 0.52
N PRO A 110 -9.62 17.72 1.16
CA PRO A 110 -9.72 17.75 2.62
C PRO A 110 -9.14 16.48 3.22
N VAL A 111 -8.54 16.59 4.40
CA VAL A 111 -7.97 15.44 5.12
C VAL A 111 -9.03 14.35 5.27
N GLY A 112 -8.78 13.18 4.67
CA GLY A 112 -9.71 12.04 4.70
C GLY A 112 -10.74 11.98 3.56
N GLN A 113 -10.56 12.74 2.48
CA GLN A 113 -11.39 12.67 1.26
C GLN A 113 -10.62 12.29 -0.01
#